data_AF-A0A552WJP5-F1
#
_entry.id   AF-A0A552WJP5-F1
#
_cell.length_a   1.000
_cell.length_b   1.000
_cell.length_c   1.000
_cell.angle_alpha   90.00
_cell.angle_beta   90.00
_cell.angle_gamma   90.00
#
_symmetry.space_group_name_H-M   'P 1'
#
loop_
_entity.id
_entity.type
_entity.pdbx_description
1 polymer ?
#
loop_
_entity_poly.entity_id
_entity_poly.type
_entity_poly.pdbx_seq_one_letter_code
_entity_poly.pdbx_strand_id
1 'polypeptide(L)'
;MERSYTVLRDLSRARTQEPFGGEAAPLDVLDVPPEPRVDVVELGKREVRDVARDPEVRAVAPVMPTALVRPVGDDEAGGDGGAGAPAGGDAGGAEA
;
A
#
# COMPACT_ATOMS: atom_id res chain seq x y z
N MET A 1 2.90 25.53 12.00
CA MET A 1 2.83 24.11 12.38
C MET A 1 3.10 23.30 11.14
N GLU A 2 4.22 22.59 11.17
CA GLU A 2 4.65 21.64 10.13
C GLU A 2 4.00 20.29 10.40
N ARG A 3 3.76 19.51 9.34
CA ARG A 3 3.21 18.16 9.41
C ARG A 3 3.86 17.30 8.33
N SER A 4 3.89 15.99 8.56
CA SER A 4 4.39 15.02 7.58
C SER A 4 3.41 14.87 6.41
N TYR A 5 3.92 15.05 5.20
CA TYR A 5 3.21 14.80 3.95
C TYR A 5 3.98 13.79 3.11
N THR A 6 3.23 12.94 2.43
CA THR A 6 3.72 12.08 1.37
C THR A 6 3.59 12.81 0.03
N VAL A 7 4.68 12.89 -0.72
CA VAL A 7 4.75 13.52 -2.03
C VAL A 7 5.02 12.43 -3.06
N LEU A 8 4.09 12.28 -4.00
CA LEU A 8 4.26 11.39 -5.14
C LEU A 8 4.87 12.19 -6.29
N ARG A 9 6.08 11.81 -6.68
CA ARG A 9 6.82 12.41 -7.78
C ARG A 9 6.82 11.50 -8.99
N ASP A 10 6.88 12.12 -10.16
CA ASP A 10 7.07 11.51 -11.48
C ASP A 10 6.24 10.23 -11.74
N LEU A 11 5.08 10.41 -12.36
CA LEU A 11 4.27 9.33 -12.95
C LEU A 11 4.26 9.41 -14.49
N SER A 12 5.21 10.11 -15.11
CA SER A 12 5.18 10.42 -16.56
C SER A 12 5.09 9.17 -17.46
N ARG A 13 5.45 8.00 -16.92
CA ARG A 13 5.34 6.70 -17.60
C ARG A 13 4.27 5.75 -17.04
N ALA A 14 3.55 6.14 -15.98
CA ALA A 14 2.48 5.30 -15.45
C ALA A 14 1.29 5.31 -16.42
N ARG A 15 1.13 4.23 -17.19
CA ARG A 15 -0.04 4.00 -18.04
C ARG A 15 -1.05 3.19 -17.25
N THR A 16 -2.26 3.71 -17.09
CA THR A 16 -3.38 2.91 -16.58
C THR A 16 -3.88 2.06 -17.74
N GLN A 17 -3.53 0.77 -17.76
CA GLN A 17 -4.14 -0.17 -18.70
C GLN A 17 -5.60 -0.41 -18.28
N GLU A 18 -6.53 -0.46 -19.24
CA GLU A 18 -7.92 -0.82 -18.94
C GLU A 18 -7.99 -2.34 -18.64
N PRO A 19 -8.46 -2.75 -17.44
CA PRO A 19 -8.43 -4.17 -17.05
C PRO A 19 -9.44 -5.05 -17.82
N PHE A 20 -10.39 -4.45 -18.54
CA PHE A 20 -11.50 -5.16 -19.18
C PHE A 20 -11.76 -4.74 -20.64
N GLY A 21 -10.90 -3.90 -21.25
CA GLY A 21 -11.12 -3.35 -22.59
C GLY A 21 -9.81 -3.07 -23.35
N GLY A 22 -9.67 -3.67 -24.55
CA GLY A 22 -8.55 -3.42 -25.46
C GLY A 22 -7.62 -4.62 -25.69
N GLU A 23 -6.98 -4.65 -26.87
CA GLU A 23 -6.09 -5.69 -27.38
C GLU A 23 -5.11 -6.21 -26.32
N ALA A 24 -5.09 -7.54 -26.13
CA ALA A 24 -4.25 -8.18 -25.14
C ALA A 24 -2.78 -7.78 -25.36
N ALA A 25 -2.19 -7.12 -24.37
CA ALA A 25 -0.76 -6.85 -24.37
C ALA A 25 0.00 -8.18 -24.51
N PRO A 26 1.03 -8.27 -25.38
CA PRO A 26 1.82 -9.48 -25.53
C PRO A 26 2.42 -9.88 -24.19
N LEU A 27 2.15 -11.12 -23.77
CA LEU A 27 2.59 -11.71 -22.49
C LEU A 27 4.12 -11.76 -22.32
N ASP A 28 4.86 -11.51 -23.40
CA ASP A 28 6.32 -11.58 -23.46
C ASP A 28 7.02 -10.29 -23.03
N VAL A 29 6.27 -9.22 -22.78
CA VAL A 29 6.80 -8.00 -22.15
C VAL A 29 6.41 -8.05 -20.68
N LEU A 30 7.37 -8.31 -19.80
CA LEU A 30 7.23 -7.95 -18.39
C LEU A 30 7.10 -6.42 -18.34
N ASP A 31 5.87 -5.92 -18.47
CA ASP A 31 5.50 -4.53 -18.26
C ASP A 31 5.64 -4.24 -16.76
N VAL A 32 6.88 -4.16 -16.30
CA VAL A 32 7.20 -3.77 -14.93
C VAL A 32 6.82 -2.30 -14.83
N PRO A 33 5.78 -1.95 -14.05
CA PRO A 33 5.42 -0.55 -13.87
C PRO A 33 6.65 0.19 -13.33
N PRO A 34 6.95 1.40 -13.83
CA PRO A 34 8.05 2.19 -13.27
C PRO A 34 7.82 2.35 -11.76
N GLU A 35 8.87 2.15 -10.96
CA GLU A 35 8.79 2.32 -9.51
C GLU A 35 8.42 3.78 -9.19
N PRO A 36 7.27 4.04 -8.54
CA PRO A 36 6.86 5.40 -8.23
C PRO A 36 7.79 5.99 -7.17
N ARG A 37 8.25 7.23 -7.40
CA ARG A 37 9.07 7.93 -6.41
C ARG A 37 8.18 8.58 -5.37
N VAL A 38 8.29 8.12 -4.13
CA VAL A 38 7.50 8.61 -3.00
C VAL A 38 8.44 9.16 -1.93
N ASP A 39 8.31 10.45 -1.64
CA ASP A 39 9.07 11.12 -0.58
C ASP A 39 8.16 11.45 0.61
N VAL A 40 8.66 11.33 1.84
CA VAL A 40 7.97 11.82 3.05
C VAL A 40 8.72 13.05 3.56
N VAL A 41 8.02 14.17 3.67
CA VAL A 41 8.62 15.47 4.03
C VAL A 41 7.75 16.22 5.04
N GLU A 42 8.39 16.95 5.95
CA GLU A 42 7.72 17.87 6.86
C GLU A 42 7.44 19.19 6.13
N LEU A 43 6.17 19.60 6.06
CA LEU A 43 5.77 20.83 5.38
C LEU A 43 4.77 21.63 6.22
N GLY A 44 4.93 22.94 6.18
CA GLY A 44 3.94 23.92 6.59
C GLY A 44 2.87 24.16 5.52
N LYS A 45 1.75 24.75 5.93
CA LYS A 45 0.58 25.00 5.06
C LYS A 45 0.89 25.76 3.76
N ARG A 46 1.86 26.68 3.78
CA ARG A 46 2.28 27.43 2.57
C ARG A 46 3.13 26.55 1.64
N GLU A 47 4.09 25.84 2.21
CA GLU A 47 5.01 24.96 1.49
C GLU A 47 4.27 23.82 0.77
N VAL A 48 3.20 23.28 1.36
CA VAL A 48 2.32 22.31 0.67
C VAL A 48 1.80 22.86 -0.65
N ARG A 49 1.40 24.14 -0.67
CA ARG A 49 0.87 24.79 -1.89
C ARG A 49 1.96 25.02 -2.92
N ASP A 50 3.18 25.30 -2.47
CA ASP A 50 4.33 25.52 -3.35
C ASP A 50 4.80 24.19 -3.97
N VAL A 51 4.90 23.13 -3.16
CA VAL A 51 5.22 21.77 -3.62
C VAL A 51 4.15 21.24 -4.56
N ALA A 52 2.86 21.48 -4.31
CA ALA A 52 1.78 21.05 -5.20
C ALA A 52 1.76 21.75 -6.57
N ARG A 53 2.54 22.83 -6.75
CA ARG A 53 2.68 23.55 -8.03
C ARG A 53 3.87 23.09 -8.84
N ASP A 54 4.78 22.32 -8.25
CA ASP A 54 5.93 21.74 -8.93
C ASP A 54 5.45 20.75 -10.01
N PRO A 55 5.84 20.92 -11.29
CA PRO A 55 5.44 20.00 -12.37
C PRO A 55 5.94 18.57 -12.18
N GLU A 56 7.00 18.35 -11.38
CA GLU A 56 7.49 17.00 -11.06
C GLU A 56 6.65 16.32 -9.97
N VAL A 57 5.80 17.07 -9.27
CA VAL A 57 4.93 16.59 -8.21
C VAL A 57 3.56 16.24 -8.78
N ARG A 58 3.16 14.99 -8.64
CA ARG A 58 1.86 14.52 -9.10
C ARG A 58 0.78 14.65 -8.05
N ALA A 59 1.11 14.38 -6.79
CA ALA A 59 0.18 14.45 -5.67
C ALA A 59 0.90 14.73 -4.35
N VAL A 60 0.20 15.39 -3.44
CA VAL A 60 0.62 15.62 -2.04
C VAL A 60 -0.53 15.19 -1.13
N ALA A 61 -0.24 14.33 -0.17
CA ALA A 61 -1.23 13.82 0.77
C ALA A 61 -0.68 13.80 2.20
N PRO A 62 -1.50 14.01 3.24
CA PRO A 62 -1.06 13.77 4.61
C PRO A 62 -0.70 12.30 4.80
N VAL A 63 0.31 12.01 5.62
CA VAL A 63 0.69 10.63 5.94
C VAL A 63 -0.46 9.94 6.67
N MET A 64 -0.92 8.81 6.13
CA MET A 64 -1.89 7.94 6.80
C MET A 64 -1.19 7.16 7.92
N PRO A 65 -1.72 7.14 9.15
CA PRO A 65 -1.21 6.25 10.19
C PRO A 65 -1.39 4.79 9.74
N THR A 66 -0.29 4.04 9.66
CA THR A 66 -0.30 2.61 9.33
C THR A 66 -0.18 1.72 10.57
N ALA A 67 -0.05 2.31 11.75
CA ALA A 67 0.00 1.58 13.01
C ALA A 67 -1.35 0.89 13.27
N LEU A 68 -1.34 -0.44 13.25
CA LEU A 68 -2.50 -1.26 13.60
C LEU A 68 -2.80 -1.12 15.09
N VAL A 69 -4.08 -1.24 15.46
CA VAL A 69 -4.47 -1.42 16.86
C VAL A 69 -3.83 -2.72 17.36
N ARG A 70 -3.04 -2.63 18.44
CA ARG A 70 -2.40 -3.82 19.03
C ARG A 70 -3.51 -4.77 19.52
N PRO A 71 -3.45 -6.07 19.19
CA PRO A 71 -4.35 -7.05 19.78
C PRO A 71 -4.33 -6.93 21.30
N VAL A 72 -5.50 -6.86 21.94
CA VAL A 72 -5.59 -7.02 23.39
C VAL A 72 -5.17 -8.45 23.73
N GLY A 73 -4.36 -8.62 24.77
CA GLY A 73 -3.94 -9.95 25.21
C GLY A 73 -5.15 -10.76 25.68
N ASP A 74 -5.07 -12.09 25.52
CA ASP A 74 -6.16 -13.02 25.85
C ASP A 74 -6.61 -12.96 27.33
N ASP A 75 -5.86 -12.30 28.21
CA ASP A 75 -6.18 -12.19 29.65
C ASP A 75 -7.44 -11.37 29.97
N GLU A 76 -7.90 -10.48 29.07
CA GLU A 76 -9.13 -9.69 29.29
C GLU A 76 -10.39 -10.33 28.67
N ALA A 77 -10.22 -11.40 27.89
CA ALA A 77 -11.33 -12.19 27.34
C ALA A 77 -11.69 -13.34 28.30
N GLY A 78 -12.35 -12.99 29.41
CA GLY A 78 -13.09 -13.96 30.23
C GLY A 78 -14.26 -14.54 29.42
N GLY A 79 -13.97 -15.50 28.55
CA GLY A 79 -14.92 -16.23 27.74
C GLY A 79 -14.44 -17.66 27.55
N ASP A 80 -15.07 -18.57 28.28
CA ASP A 80 -14.99 -20.02 28.17
C ASP A 80 -15.55 -20.50 26.82
N GLY A 81 -14.81 -20.26 25.74
CA GLY A 81 -15.17 -20.67 24.39
C GLY A 81 -13.94 -21.16 23.63
N GLY A 82 -13.61 -22.44 23.80
CA GLY A 82 -12.51 -23.08 23.08
C GLY A 82 -12.66 -22.96 21.56
N ALA A 83 -11.74 -22.24 20.94
CA ALA A 83 -11.45 -22.31 19.51
C ALA A 83 -9.93 -22.34 19.30
N GLY A 84 -9.27 -23.30 19.94
CA GLY A 84 -7.91 -23.68 19.61
C GLY A 84 -7.91 -24.68 18.46
N ALA A 85 -7.92 -24.19 17.22
CA ALA A 85 -7.50 -24.96 16.04
C ALA A 85 -7.12 -24.01 14.90
N PRO A 86 -5.85 -23.97 14.44
CA PRO A 86 -5.56 -23.46 13.11
C PRO A 86 -6.22 -24.42 12.11
N ALA A 87 -7.17 -23.91 11.33
CA ALA A 87 -7.65 -24.62 10.14
C ALA A 87 -6.53 -24.63 9.10
N GLY A 88 -5.64 -25.61 9.22
CA GLY A 88 -4.53 -25.86 8.31
C GLY A 88 -3.99 -27.25 8.56
N GLY A 89 -4.63 -28.27 7.97
CA GLY A 89 -4.15 -29.64 8.06
C GLY A 89 -5.00 -30.67 7.32
N ASP A 90 -4.62 -30.97 6.08
CA ASP A 90 -4.58 -32.32 5.49
C ASP A 90 -3.50 -32.22 4.37
N ALA A 91 -2.31 -32.82 4.41
CA ALA A 91 -1.82 -34.12 4.88
C ALA A 91 -2.22 -35.34 4.02
N GLY A 92 -2.12 -35.22 2.69
CA GLY A 92 -1.96 -36.38 1.81
C GLY A 92 -0.49 -36.73 1.59
N GLY A 93 0.08 -37.64 2.39
CA GLY A 93 1.36 -38.28 2.10
C GLY A 93 1.20 -39.78 1.87
N ALA A 94 1.95 -40.34 0.91
CA ALA A 94 2.47 -41.72 0.98
C ALA A 94 3.42 -41.98 -0.20
N GLU A 95 4.70 -42.19 0.12
CA GLU A 95 5.63 -42.95 -0.70
C GLU A 95 5.18 -44.42 -0.79
N ALA A 96 5.37 -45.02 -1.97
CA ALA A 96 5.63 -46.44 -2.19
C ALA A 96 6.39 -46.60 -3.50
#